data_AF-A0A954LQR9-F1
#
_entry.id   AF-A0A954LQR9-F1
#
_cell.length_a   1.000
_cell.length_b   1.000
_cell.length_c   1.000
_cell.angle_alpha   90.00
_cell.angle_beta   90.00
_cell.angle_gamma   90.00
#
_symmetry.space_group_name_H-M   'P 1'
#
loop_
_entity.id
_entity.type
_entity.pdbx_description
1 polymer ?
#
loop_
_entity_poly.entity_id
_entity_poly.type
_entity_poly.pdbx_seq_one_letter_code
_entity_poly.pdbx_strand_id
1 'polypeptide(L)'
;MSKHSESSFELYTRVLEHLLTRIQAATVWDAPFTHMSLQDIFPADVYSELLTHLPPAERYRTGPRTSNGRHNVRTFYNLTTDGISGFPICCRTLWRGVSAALTDPELKRCLYAKLAPDLSHRYVIEETKVADLAGYSRPTLYRETEGYEMPAHTDSLKKVVTMHLYLPADLDQVHLGTAIYQRTTGGLSKSRWRESFSIVRQMAFRPNSGYAFVVNNSIARQSWHGCELLPTGAGVRNTLLNTFYSEPRHG
;
A
#
# COMPACT_ATOMS: atom_id res chain seq x y z
N MET A 1 -33.30 -14.79 10.48
CA MET A 1 -32.53 -15.55 9.46
C MET A 1 -31.10 -15.63 9.97
N SER A 2 -30.63 -16.83 10.29
CA SER A 2 -29.27 -17.03 10.82
C SER A 2 -28.27 -16.71 9.71
N LYS A 3 -27.55 -15.60 9.81
CA LYS A 3 -26.36 -15.37 8.97
C LYS A 3 -25.35 -16.42 9.43
N HIS A 4 -25.11 -17.45 8.62
CA HIS A 4 -23.95 -18.29 8.82
C HIS A 4 -22.72 -17.38 8.84
N SER A 5 -22.00 -17.35 9.97
CA SER A 5 -20.77 -16.59 10.09
C SER A 5 -19.73 -17.25 9.20
N GLU A 6 -19.28 -16.54 8.18
CA GLU A 6 -18.20 -16.99 7.29
C GLU A 6 -16.93 -17.28 8.12
N SER A 7 -16.24 -18.37 7.79
CA SER A 7 -14.98 -18.75 8.42
C SER A 7 -13.82 -17.93 7.86
N SER A 8 -12.68 -17.90 8.57
CA SER A 8 -11.50 -17.18 8.06
C SER A 8 -10.92 -17.81 6.80
N PHE A 9 -11.16 -19.10 6.57
CA PHE A 9 -10.71 -19.80 5.37
C PHE A 9 -11.57 -19.42 4.15
N GLU A 10 -12.89 -19.40 4.30
CA GLU A 10 -13.80 -18.94 3.23
C GLU A 10 -13.53 -17.48 2.85
N LEU A 11 -13.36 -16.61 3.85
CA LEU A 11 -12.94 -15.21 3.63
C LEU A 11 -11.59 -15.12 2.91
N TYR A 12 -10.60 -15.92 3.31
CA TYR A 12 -9.30 -15.99 2.66
C TYR A 12 -9.42 -16.33 1.18
N THR A 13 -10.10 -17.43 0.84
CA THR A 13 -10.25 -17.91 -0.53
C THR A 13 -10.94 -16.87 -1.39
N ARG A 14 -12.09 -16.35 -0.92
CA ARG A 14 -12.87 -15.36 -1.65
C ARG A 14 -12.11 -14.06 -1.87
N VAL A 15 -11.39 -13.58 -0.85
CA VAL A 15 -10.58 -12.35 -0.96
C VAL A 15 -9.41 -12.57 -1.91
N LEU A 16 -8.71 -13.70 -1.84
CA LEU A 16 -7.60 -14.01 -2.72
C LEU A 16 -8.04 -14.07 -4.18
N GLU A 17 -9.08 -14.84 -4.50
CA GLU A 17 -9.63 -14.96 -5.86
C GLU A 17 -10.02 -13.60 -6.44
N HIS A 18 -10.67 -12.76 -5.63
CA HIS A 18 -11.04 -11.41 -6.02
C HIS A 18 -9.80 -10.54 -6.25
N LEU A 19 -8.83 -10.53 -5.34
CA LEU A 19 -7.57 -9.78 -5.50
C LEU A 19 -6.86 -10.15 -6.80
N LEU A 20 -6.72 -11.44 -7.09
CA LEU A 20 -6.07 -11.94 -8.31
C LEU A 20 -6.79 -11.43 -9.56
N THR A 21 -8.12 -11.55 -9.58
CA THR A 21 -8.95 -11.07 -10.69
C THR A 21 -8.76 -9.57 -10.93
N ARG A 22 -8.79 -8.77 -9.86
CA ARG A 22 -8.65 -7.31 -9.95
C ARG A 22 -7.25 -6.87 -10.35
N ILE A 23 -6.20 -7.56 -9.89
CA ILE A 23 -4.82 -7.28 -10.28
C ILE A 23 -4.56 -7.64 -11.74
N GLN A 24 -5.10 -8.78 -12.22
CA GLN A 24 -4.98 -9.16 -13.62
C GLN A 24 -5.61 -8.10 -14.55
N ALA A 25 -6.79 -7.61 -14.20
CA ALA A 25 -7.52 -6.57 -14.93
C ALA A 25 -6.97 -5.14 -14.73
N ALA A 26 -6.02 -4.94 -13.81
CA ALA A 26 -5.50 -3.61 -13.49
C ALA A 26 -4.80 -2.93 -14.66
N THR A 27 -5.04 -1.62 -14.80
CA THR A 27 -4.31 -0.76 -15.74
C THR A 27 -2.87 -0.58 -15.26
N VAL A 28 -1.91 -0.83 -16.16
CA VAL A 28 -0.47 -0.69 -15.92
C VAL A 28 0.08 0.41 -16.82
N TRP A 29 1.00 1.20 -16.28
CA TRP A 29 1.80 2.18 -17.03
C TRP A 29 3.28 1.87 -16.82
N ASP A 30 4.08 2.00 -17.87
CA ASP A 30 5.53 1.76 -17.81
C ASP A 30 6.33 3.03 -17.45
N ALA A 31 5.80 4.23 -17.73
CA ALA A 31 6.47 5.51 -17.48
C ALA A 31 5.79 6.28 -16.34
N PRO A 32 6.55 6.91 -15.42
CA PRO A 32 8.01 7.06 -15.43
C PRO A 32 8.79 5.84 -14.86
N PHE A 33 8.06 4.86 -14.34
CA PHE A 33 8.49 3.52 -13.94
C PHE A 33 7.24 2.64 -13.93
N THR A 34 7.39 1.31 -13.94
CA THR A 34 6.22 0.42 -13.98
C THR A 34 5.38 0.55 -12.72
N HIS A 35 4.13 0.97 -12.88
CA HIS A 35 3.15 1.10 -11.81
C HIS A 35 1.74 0.79 -12.32
N MET A 36 0.84 0.44 -11.41
CA MET A 36 -0.55 0.15 -11.75
C MET A 36 -1.54 0.75 -10.78
N SER A 37 -2.77 0.96 -11.25
CA SER A 37 -3.89 1.39 -10.42
C SER A 37 -4.81 0.21 -10.10
N LEU A 38 -5.28 0.16 -8.87
CA LEU A 38 -6.20 -0.86 -8.37
C LEU A 38 -7.55 -0.22 -8.07
N GLN A 39 -8.63 -0.88 -8.47
CA GLN A 39 -10.00 -0.44 -8.24
C GLN A 39 -10.84 -1.64 -7.83
N ASP A 40 -11.77 -1.41 -6.89
CA ASP A 40 -12.61 -2.43 -6.27
C ASP A 40 -11.79 -3.63 -5.77
N ILE A 41 -10.67 -3.36 -5.09
CA ILE A 41 -9.63 -4.36 -4.83
C ILE A 41 -10.06 -5.45 -3.85
N PHE A 42 -11.01 -5.17 -2.97
CA PHE A 42 -11.68 -6.14 -2.11
C PHE A 42 -13.14 -6.36 -2.57
N PRO A 43 -13.76 -7.51 -2.25
CA PRO A 43 -15.21 -7.64 -2.32
C PRO A 43 -15.89 -6.50 -1.54
N ALA A 44 -16.98 -5.94 -2.08
CA ALA A 44 -17.57 -4.69 -1.55
C ALA A 44 -18.04 -4.82 -0.10
N ASP A 45 -18.58 -5.98 0.27
CA ASP A 45 -19.01 -6.29 1.63
C ASP A 45 -17.80 -6.43 2.58
N VAL A 46 -16.73 -7.12 2.16
CA VAL A 46 -15.46 -7.19 2.91
C VAL A 46 -14.88 -5.79 3.12
N TYR A 47 -14.86 -4.94 2.09
CA TYR A 47 -14.39 -3.56 2.22
C TYR A 47 -15.18 -2.78 3.28
N SER A 48 -16.51 -2.92 3.28
CA SER A 48 -17.39 -2.28 4.26
C SER A 48 -17.10 -2.77 5.69
N GLU A 49 -16.87 -4.07 5.87
CA GLU A 49 -16.48 -4.65 7.16
C GLU A 49 -15.08 -4.21 7.60
N LEU A 50 -14.13 -4.10 6.67
CA LEU A 50 -12.78 -3.60 6.96
C LEU A 50 -12.83 -2.19 7.55
N LEU A 51 -13.63 -1.31 6.97
CA LEU A 51 -13.83 0.06 7.48
C LEU A 51 -14.46 0.05 8.88
N THR A 52 -15.49 -0.77 9.07
CA THR A 52 -16.21 -0.91 10.35
C THR A 52 -15.29 -1.44 11.46
N HIS A 53 -14.32 -2.26 11.09
CA HIS A 53 -13.44 -2.96 12.02
C HIS A 53 -11.98 -2.50 11.96
N LEU A 54 -11.71 -1.29 11.46
CA LEU A 54 -10.42 -0.64 11.66
C LEU A 54 -10.10 -0.55 13.16
N PRO A 55 -8.87 -0.86 13.59
CA PRO A 55 -8.52 -0.73 14.99
C PRO A 55 -8.69 0.72 15.48
N PRO A 56 -9.05 0.91 16.75
CA PRO A 56 -9.09 2.24 17.34
C PRO A 56 -7.67 2.83 17.42
N ALA A 57 -7.57 4.16 17.43
CA ALA A 57 -6.32 4.89 17.22
C ALA A 57 -5.24 4.54 18.27
N GLU A 58 -5.65 4.24 19.49
CA GLU A 58 -4.80 3.93 20.65
C GLU A 58 -4.00 2.63 20.47
N ARG A 59 -4.43 1.77 19.54
CA ARG A 59 -3.71 0.53 19.22
C ARG A 59 -2.57 0.74 18.23
N TYR A 60 -2.57 1.85 17.50
CA TYR A 60 -1.52 2.14 16.53
C TYR A 60 -0.27 2.61 17.24
N ARG A 61 0.88 2.16 16.75
CA ARG A 61 2.20 2.55 17.25
C ARG A 61 2.70 3.75 16.48
N THR A 62 3.40 4.64 17.16
CA THR A 62 4.12 5.74 16.53
C THR A 62 5.44 5.21 15.97
N GLY A 63 5.86 5.69 14.80
CA GLY A 63 7.23 5.46 14.32
C GLY A 63 8.28 6.04 15.26
N PRO A 64 9.58 5.79 15.01
CA PRO A 64 10.66 6.50 15.71
C PRO A 64 10.41 8.01 15.62
N ARG A 65 10.55 8.74 16.73
CA ARG A 65 10.40 10.22 16.74
C ARG A 65 11.35 10.79 15.69
N THR A 66 10.81 11.54 14.73
CA THR A 66 11.66 12.43 13.92
C THR A 66 12.26 13.49 14.85
N SER A 67 13.50 13.90 14.59
CA SER A 67 14.27 14.87 15.39
C SER A 67 13.58 16.22 15.63
N ASN A 68 12.49 16.50 14.91
CA ASN A 68 11.91 17.83 14.80
C ASN A 68 10.71 18.06 15.73
N GLY A 69 10.43 17.15 16.67
CA GLY A 69 9.40 17.35 17.69
C GLY A 69 7.96 17.46 17.18
N ARG A 70 7.70 17.25 15.88
CA ARG A 70 6.34 17.22 15.32
C ARG A 70 5.54 16.12 16.01
N HIS A 71 4.27 16.41 16.31
CA HIS A 71 3.29 15.41 16.73
C HIS A 71 3.38 14.19 15.82
N ASN A 72 3.17 12.99 16.36
CA ASN A 72 3.21 11.75 15.58
C ASN A 72 1.99 11.69 14.64
N VAL A 73 2.03 12.47 13.56
CA VAL A 73 0.99 12.61 12.51
C VAL A 73 0.88 11.38 11.61
N ARG A 74 1.66 10.34 11.89
CA ARG A 74 1.58 9.02 11.28
C ARG A 74 1.77 7.94 12.34
N THR A 75 0.81 7.03 12.42
CA THR A 75 0.89 5.83 13.24
C THR A 75 0.61 4.59 12.40
N PHE A 76 1.04 3.43 12.88
CA PHE A 76 0.94 2.19 12.12
C PHE A 76 0.52 1.00 13.00
N TYR A 77 -0.10 0.01 12.37
CA TYR A 77 -0.49 -1.25 12.99
C TYR A 77 -0.11 -2.41 12.08
N ASN A 78 0.80 -3.28 12.53
CA ASN A 78 1.21 -4.44 11.75
C ASN A 78 0.18 -5.56 11.86
N LEU A 79 -0.27 -6.09 10.72
CA LEU A 79 -1.19 -7.22 10.66
C LEU A 79 -0.42 -8.56 10.72
N THR A 80 0.43 -8.71 11.74
CA THR A 80 1.05 -10.01 12.06
C THR A 80 0.04 -10.93 12.75
N THR A 81 0.35 -12.22 12.84
CA THR A 81 -0.46 -13.18 13.60
C THR A 81 -0.70 -12.71 15.04
N ASP A 82 0.34 -12.18 15.70
CA ASP A 82 0.24 -11.65 17.05
C ASP A 82 -0.58 -10.35 17.12
N GLY A 83 -0.39 -9.44 16.15
CA GLY A 83 -1.19 -8.22 16.03
C GLY A 83 -2.69 -8.56 15.93
N ILE A 84 -3.04 -9.42 14.97
CA ILE A 84 -4.43 -9.83 14.75
C ILE A 84 -5.00 -10.59 15.95
N SER A 85 -4.20 -11.36 16.67
CA SER A 85 -4.65 -12.07 17.88
C SER A 85 -5.14 -11.11 18.96
N GLY A 86 -4.63 -9.88 18.99
CA GLY A 86 -5.08 -8.81 19.88
C GLY A 86 -6.44 -8.20 19.50
N PHE A 87 -6.98 -8.44 18.30
CA PHE A 87 -8.24 -7.83 17.85
C PHE A 87 -9.47 -8.35 18.63
N PRO A 88 -10.55 -7.54 18.72
CA PRO A 88 -11.83 -8.01 19.24
C PRO A 88 -12.28 -9.29 18.54
N ILE A 89 -12.88 -10.21 19.31
CA ILE A 89 -13.28 -11.53 18.82
C ILE A 89 -14.16 -11.44 17.57
N CYS A 90 -15.06 -10.45 17.53
CA CYS A 90 -16.00 -10.23 16.44
C CYS A 90 -15.35 -9.96 15.08
N CYS A 91 -14.14 -9.38 15.03
CA CYS A 91 -13.47 -9.04 13.77
C CYS A 91 -12.19 -9.83 13.50
N ARG A 92 -11.78 -10.74 14.41
CA ARG A 92 -10.58 -11.57 14.20
C ARG A 92 -10.70 -12.46 12.96
N THR A 93 -11.88 -13.01 12.70
CA THR A 93 -12.11 -13.88 11.54
C THR A 93 -11.88 -13.14 10.22
N LEU A 94 -12.45 -11.94 10.08
CA LEU A 94 -12.23 -11.03 8.95
C LEU A 94 -10.75 -10.77 8.71
N TRP A 95 -10.07 -10.25 9.73
CA TRP A 95 -8.68 -9.82 9.58
C TRP A 95 -7.70 -10.99 9.38
N ARG A 96 -8.00 -12.19 9.93
CA ARG A 96 -7.23 -13.40 9.62
C ARG A 96 -7.36 -13.78 8.14
N GLY A 97 -8.57 -13.82 7.60
CA GLY A 97 -8.81 -14.16 6.20
C GLY A 97 -8.16 -13.14 5.24
N VAL A 98 -8.39 -11.85 5.49
CA VAL A 98 -7.82 -10.76 4.67
C VAL A 98 -6.29 -10.74 4.76
N SER A 99 -5.71 -10.88 5.96
CA SER A 99 -4.26 -10.92 6.10
C SER A 99 -3.66 -12.14 5.42
N ALA A 100 -4.29 -13.31 5.54
CA ALA A 100 -3.83 -14.52 4.86
C ALA A 100 -3.79 -14.32 3.34
N ALA A 101 -4.85 -13.77 2.75
CA ALA A 101 -4.93 -13.49 1.32
C ALA A 101 -3.87 -12.46 0.87
N LEU A 102 -3.65 -11.40 1.66
CA LEU A 102 -2.61 -10.40 1.38
C LEU A 102 -1.19 -10.96 1.47
N THR A 103 -0.97 -12.00 2.26
CA THR A 103 0.33 -12.67 2.40
C THR A 103 0.50 -13.89 1.51
N ASP A 104 -0.51 -14.23 0.71
CA ASP A 104 -0.50 -15.43 -0.12
C ASP A 104 0.58 -15.34 -1.22
N PRO A 105 1.39 -16.41 -1.42
CA PRO A 105 2.37 -16.44 -2.50
C PRO A 105 1.80 -16.21 -3.90
N GLU A 106 0.56 -16.62 -4.16
CA GLU A 106 -0.09 -16.44 -5.46
C GLU A 106 -0.36 -14.96 -5.75
N LEU A 107 -0.78 -14.20 -4.73
CA LEU A 107 -0.93 -12.74 -4.84
C LEU A 107 0.40 -12.08 -5.24
N LYS A 108 1.50 -12.47 -4.57
CA LYS A 108 2.85 -11.98 -4.90
C LYS A 108 3.20 -12.31 -6.35
N ARG A 109 3.00 -13.55 -6.80
CA ARG A 109 3.31 -13.98 -8.18
C ARG A 109 2.52 -13.17 -9.21
N CYS A 110 1.21 -13.02 -9.01
CA CYS A 110 0.33 -12.26 -9.90
C CYS A 110 0.76 -10.79 -9.99
N LEU A 111 1.04 -10.18 -8.83
CA LEU A 111 1.51 -8.81 -8.73
C LEU A 111 2.85 -8.60 -9.45
N TYR A 112 3.80 -9.53 -9.24
CA TYR A 112 5.14 -9.44 -9.84
C TYR A 112 5.08 -9.60 -11.36
N ALA A 113 4.23 -10.50 -11.88
CA ALA A 113 4.03 -10.65 -13.31
C ALA A 113 3.48 -9.36 -13.96
N LYS A 114 2.54 -8.66 -13.30
CA LYS A 114 2.01 -7.37 -13.79
C LYS A 114 3.03 -6.23 -13.77
N LEU A 115 4.07 -6.36 -12.95
CA LEU A 115 5.12 -5.37 -12.75
C LEU A 115 6.47 -5.84 -13.36
N ALA A 116 6.43 -6.80 -14.29
CA ALA A 116 7.60 -7.49 -14.82
C ALA A 116 8.69 -6.57 -15.41
N PRO A 117 8.37 -5.50 -16.18
CA PRO A 117 9.42 -4.69 -16.81
C PRO A 117 10.40 -4.08 -15.81
N ASP A 118 9.91 -3.49 -14.71
CA ASP A 118 10.78 -2.91 -13.69
C ASP A 118 11.45 -3.95 -12.79
N LEU A 119 10.82 -5.11 -12.54
CA LEU A 119 11.46 -6.20 -11.80
C LEU A 119 12.60 -6.82 -12.61
N SER A 120 12.37 -7.09 -13.89
CA SER A 120 13.36 -7.55 -14.86
C SER A 120 14.55 -6.58 -14.92
N HIS A 121 14.27 -5.28 -15.09
CA HIS A 121 15.30 -4.24 -15.09
C HIS A 121 16.10 -4.21 -13.78
N ARG A 122 15.41 -4.25 -12.63
CA ARG A 122 16.06 -4.14 -11.32
C ARG A 122 16.95 -5.33 -10.99
N TYR A 123 16.51 -6.55 -11.32
CA TYR A 123 17.20 -7.79 -10.97
C TYR A 123 18.07 -8.36 -12.09
N VAL A 124 18.01 -7.77 -13.30
CA VAL A 124 18.73 -8.20 -14.50
C VAL A 124 18.41 -9.67 -14.83
N ILE A 125 17.11 -9.96 -14.96
CA ILE A 125 16.58 -11.29 -15.29
C ILE A 125 15.47 -11.18 -16.32
N GLU A 126 15.20 -12.28 -17.03
CA GLU A 126 14.05 -12.39 -17.93
C GLU A 126 12.73 -12.10 -17.22
N GLU A 127 11.82 -11.38 -17.88
CA GLU A 127 10.48 -11.05 -17.34
C GLU A 127 9.70 -12.30 -16.93
N THR A 128 9.87 -13.41 -17.65
CA THR A 128 9.19 -14.69 -17.33
C THR A 128 9.62 -15.29 -15.99
N LYS A 129 10.75 -14.87 -15.42
CA LYS A 129 11.28 -15.36 -14.13
C LYS A 129 10.92 -14.47 -12.94
N VAL A 130 10.38 -13.28 -13.17
CA VAL A 130 10.17 -12.31 -12.09
C VAL A 130 9.16 -12.79 -11.05
N ALA A 131 8.14 -13.56 -11.44
CA ALA A 131 7.12 -14.07 -10.52
C ALA A 131 7.71 -15.00 -9.43
N ASP A 132 8.85 -15.63 -9.73
CA ASP A 132 9.55 -16.54 -8.82
C ASP A 132 10.50 -15.82 -7.86
N LEU A 133 10.75 -14.52 -8.05
CA LEU A 133 11.58 -13.72 -7.15
C LEU A 133 11.07 -13.78 -5.70
N ALA A 134 12.00 -13.75 -4.75
CA ALA A 134 11.67 -13.63 -3.34
C ALA A 134 10.84 -12.35 -3.07
N GLY A 135 9.86 -12.48 -2.19
CA GLY A 135 8.95 -11.40 -1.84
C GLY A 135 8.18 -11.73 -0.58
N TYR A 136 8.58 -11.11 0.53
CA TYR A 136 7.99 -11.38 1.84
C TYR A 136 7.00 -10.27 2.18
N SER A 137 5.71 -10.59 2.05
CA SER A 137 4.61 -9.67 2.31
C SER A 137 4.54 -9.26 3.79
N ARG A 138 4.26 -7.97 4.03
CA ARG A 138 4.02 -7.38 5.34
C ARG A 138 2.89 -6.35 5.19
N PRO A 139 1.63 -6.76 5.42
CA PRO A 139 0.51 -5.84 5.46
C PRO A 139 0.54 -5.01 6.75
N THR A 140 0.46 -3.70 6.60
CA THR A 140 0.48 -2.73 7.70
C THR A 140 -0.60 -1.68 7.46
N LEU A 141 -1.44 -1.45 8.46
CA LEU A 141 -2.38 -0.33 8.46
C LEU A 141 -1.64 0.94 8.86
N TYR A 142 -1.92 2.04 8.18
CA TYR A 142 -1.45 3.37 8.53
C TYR A 142 -2.61 4.31 8.81
N ARG A 143 -2.40 5.18 9.80
CA ARG A 143 -3.25 6.32 10.12
C ARG A 143 -2.43 7.57 10.00
N GLU A 144 -2.83 8.45 9.10
CA GLU A 144 -2.16 9.71 8.84
C GLU A 144 -3.16 10.85 9.10
N THR A 145 -2.72 11.89 9.80
CA THR A 145 -3.57 13.02 10.21
C THR A 145 -3.01 14.34 9.68
N GLU A 146 -3.77 15.42 9.89
CA GLU A 146 -3.34 16.80 9.61
C GLU A 146 -1.85 17.03 9.91
N GLY A 147 -1.15 17.67 8.97
CA GLY A 147 0.28 17.95 9.06
C GLY A 147 1.20 16.82 8.59
N TYR A 148 0.66 15.64 8.27
CA TYR A 148 1.42 14.59 7.60
C TYR A 148 1.79 15.03 6.17
N GLU A 149 3.06 14.88 5.84
CA GLU A 149 3.60 15.06 4.49
C GLU A 149 4.62 13.94 4.27
N MET A 150 4.67 13.43 3.04
CA MET A 150 5.74 12.56 2.59
C MET A 150 6.28 13.12 1.27
N PRO A 151 7.35 13.94 1.31
CA PRO A 151 7.97 14.49 0.12
C PRO A 151 8.32 13.42 -0.92
N ALA A 152 8.52 13.82 -2.18
CA ALA A 152 8.99 12.92 -3.22
C ALA A 152 10.23 12.14 -2.74
N HIS A 153 10.09 10.81 -2.69
CA HIS A 153 11.14 9.90 -2.27
C HIS A 153 11.08 8.63 -3.12
N THR A 154 12.17 7.89 -3.11
CA THR A 154 12.15 6.48 -3.47
C THR A 154 12.21 5.64 -2.20
N ASP A 155 11.60 4.46 -2.27
CA ASP A 155 11.61 3.53 -1.15
C ASP A 155 13.00 2.90 -0.96
N SER A 156 13.28 2.38 0.24
CA SER A 156 14.52 1.64 0.47
C SER A 156 14.55 0.37 -0.38
N LEU A 157 15.71 0.01 -0.96
CA LEU A 157 15.87 -1.20 -1.79
C LEU A 157 15.64 -2.52 -1.03
N LYS A 158 15.47 -2.50 0.29
CA LYS A 158 14.99 -3.68 1.04
C LYS A 158 13.56 -4.08 0.65
N LYS A 159 12.78 -3.13 0.13
CA LYS A 159 11.44 -3.35 -0.44
C LYS A 159 11.59 -3.69 -1.92
N VAL A 160 10.82 -4.67 -2.40
CA VAL A 160 10.76 -5.11 -3.79
C VAL A 160 9.59 -4.43 -4.49
N VAL A 161 8.39 -4.64 -3.96
CA VAL A 161 7.14 -4.05 -4.44
C VAL A 161 6.42 -3.39 -3.28
N THR A 162 5.82 -2.23 -3.57
CA THR A 162 4.89 -1.53 -2.69
C THR A 162 3.49 -1.66 -3.30
N MET A 163 2.53 -2.22 -2.56
CA MET A 163 1.09 -2.19 -2.88
C MET A 163 0.37 -1.40 -1.79
N HIS A 164 -0.23 -0.26 -2.14
CA HIS A 164 -0.84 0.67 -1.19
C HIS A 164 -2.33 0.81 -1.50
N LEU A 165 -3.16 0.39 -0.55
CA LEU A 165 -4.61 0.36 -0.67
C LEU A 165 -5.22 1.46 0.20
N TYR A 166 -6.19 2.17 -0.35
CA TYR A 166 -6.88 3.29 0.25
C TYR A 166 -8.15 2.84 0.95
N LEU A 167 -8.36 3.33 2.17
CA LEU A 167 -9.50 2.98 3.03
C LEU A 167 -10.39 4.19 3.42
N PRO A 168 -10.75 5.12 2.51
CA PRO A 168 -11.76 6.13 2.84
C PRO A 168 -13.17 5.53 2.82
N ALA A 169 -14.07 6.05 3.64
CA ALA A 169 -15.47 5.65 3.65
C ALA A 169 -16.25 6.19 2.44
N ASP A 170 -15.82 7.33 1.90
CA ASP A 170 -16.50 8.08 0.85
C ASP A 170 -15.48 8.83 -0.02
N LEU A 171 -15.93 9.85 -0.76
CA LEU A 171 -15.12 10.64 -1.69
C LEU A 171 -14.65 11.98 -1.11
N ASP A 172 -14.94 12.31 0.14
CA ASP A 172 -14.60 13.63 0.73
C ASP A 172 -13.07 13.85 0.74
N GLN A 173 -12.32 12.76 0.89
CA GLN A 173 -10.86 12.74 0.92
C GLN A 173 -10.23 12.42 -0.45
N VAL A 174 -10.97 12.40 -1.56
CA VAL A 174 -10.49 11.89 -2.87
C VAL A 174 -9.19 12.55 -3.37
N HIS A 175 -8.93 13.78 -2.96
CA HIS A 175 -7.75 14.56 -3.31
C HIS A 175 -6.49 14.19 -2.49
N LEU A 176 -6.62 13.48 -1.36
CA LEU A 176 -5.53 13.09 -0.44
C LEU A 176 -4.73 11.86 -0.92
N GLY A 177 -4.69 11.69 -2.23
CA GLY A 177 -4.04 10.58 -2.91
C GLY A 177 -2.51 10.64 -2.89
N THR A 178 -1.89 9.60 -3.42
CA THR A 178 -0.43 9.56 -3.61
C THR A 178 -0.10 10.09 -5.01
N ALA A 179 0.90 10.97 -5.07
CA ALA A 179 1.48 11.43 -6.32
C ALA A 179 2.64 10.52 -6.75
N ILE A 180 2.68 10.20 -8.04
CA ILE A 180 3.86 9.69 -8.75
C ILE A 180 4.53 10.87 -9.42
N TYR A 181 5.83 11.00 -9.18
CA TYR A 181 6.64 12.11 -9.66
C TYR A 181 7.62 11.68 -10.74
N GLN A 182 8.02 12.64 -11.56
CA GLN A 182 9.21 12.57 -12.38
C GLN A 182 10.14 13.71 -12.00
N ARG A 183 11.43 13.40 -11.87
CA ARG A 183 12.44 14.41 -11.53
C ARG A 183 12.67 15.33 -12.73
N THR A 184 12.73 16.63 -12.46
CA THR A 184 13.09 17.66 -13.45
C THR A 184 14.59 18.00 -13.35
N THR A 185 15.09 18.87 -14.23
CA THR A 185 16.52 19.26 -14.29
C THR A 185 17.01 20.12 -13.12
N GLY A 186 16.16 20.39 -12.11
CA GLY A 186 16.50 21.20 -10.93
C GLY A 186 17.38 20.50 -9.89
N GLY A 187 18.16 21.29 -9.15
CA GLY A 187 18.91 20.82 -7.98
C GLY A 187 17.97 20.32 -6.88
N LEU A 188 18.38 19.27 -6.15
CA LEU A 188 17.61 18.72 -5.02
C LEU A 188 17.76 19.64 -3.79
N SER A 189 16.71 20.37 -3.46
CA SER A 189 16.58 21.05 -2.17
C SER A 189 15.48 20.39 -1.34
N LYS A 190 15.76 20.11 -0.06
CA LYS A 190 14.74 19.57 0.86
C LYS A 190 13.58 20.54 1.07
N SER A 191 13.84 21.85 1.11
CA SER A 191 12.80 22.87 1.34
C SER A 191 12.03 23.25 0.08
N ARG A 192 12.59 22.99 -1.11
CA ARG A 192 12.00 23.35 -2.41
C ARG A 192 11.84 22.13 -3.33
N TRP A 193 11.62 20.95 -2.75
CA TRP A 193 11.60 19.69 -3.50
C TRP A 193 10.54 19.71 -4.61
N ARG A 194 9.39 20.38 -4.40
CA ARG A 194 8.32 20.52 -5.40
C ARG A 194 8.78 21.16 -6.71
N GLU A 195 9.86 21.94 -6.70
CA GLU A 195 10.42 22.55 -7.91
C GLU A 195 11.29 21.57 -8.72
N SER A 196 11.79 20.53 -8.06
CA SER A 196 12.64 19.48 -8.65
C SER A 196 11.82 18.32 -9.23
N PHE A 197 10.49 18.35 -9.12
CA PHE A 197 9.61 17.25 -9.52
C PHE A 197 8.33 17.75 -10.19
N SER A 198 7.89 17.06 -11.23
CA SER A 198 6.54 17.21 -11.78
C SER A 198 5.67 16.02 -11.36
N ILE A 199 4.40 16.27 -11.06
CA ILE A 199 3.43 15.19 -10.85
C ILE A 199 3.09 14.60 -12.21
N VAL A 200 3.43 13.34 -12.42
CA VAL A 200 3.03 12.59 -13.63
C VAL A 200 1.65 11.97 -13.44
N ARG A 201 1.34 11.54 -12.21
CA ARG A 201 0.04 10.94 -11.89
C ARG A 201 -0.34 11.18 -10.44
N GLN A 202 -1.57 11.63 -10.21
CA GLN A 202 -2.19 11.65 -8.89
C GLN A 202 -3.12 10.43 -8.78
N MET A 203 -2.81 9.50 -7.88
CA MET A 203 -3.68 8.36 -7.58
C MET A 203 -4.82 8.84 -6.69
N ALA A 204 -6.04 8.92 -7.21
CA ALA A 204 -7.19 9.40 -6.44
C ALA A 204 -7.45 8.52 -5.19
N PHE A 205 -7.63 9.15 -4.03
CA PHE A 205 -7.90 8.47 -2.76
C PHE A 205 -9.36 8.03 -2.68
N ARG A 206 -9.77 7.12 -3.56
CA ARG A 206 -11.15 6.62 -3.65
C ARG A 206 -11.36 5.40 -2.75
N PRO A 207 -12.60 5.11 -2.34
CA PRO A 207 -12.92 3.88 -1.66
C PRO A 207 -12.47 2.65 -2.45
N ASN A 208 -11.96 1.64 -1.73
CA ASN A 208 -11.60 0.32 -2.27
C ASN A 208 -10.65 0.38 -3.48
N SER A 209 -9.77 1.38 -3.50
CA SER A 209 -8.82 1.61 -4.58
C SER A 209 -7.39 1.61 -4.07
N GLY A 210 -6.42 1.70 -4.97
CA GLY A 210 -5.03 1.76 -4.58
C GLY A 210 -4.10 1.76 -5.78
N TYR A 211 -2.84 1.44 -5.52
CA TYR A 211 -1.83 1.31 -6.55
C TYR A 211 -0.75 0.34 -6.12
N ALA A 212 0.06 -0.11 -7.08
CA ALA A 212 1.29 -0.80 -6.77
C ALA A 212 2.40 -0.45 -7.75
N PHE A 213 3.66 -0.57 -7.31
CA PHE A 213 4.84 -0.36 -8.13
C PHE A 213 6.05 -1.12 -7.62
N VAL A 214 7.05 -1.29 -8.49
CA VAL A 214 8.38 -1.81 -8.12
C VAL A 214 9.21 -0.69 -7.51
N VAL A 215 9.83 -0.97 -6.38
CA VAL A 215 10.78 -0.04 -5.78
C VAL A 215 12.05 -0.04 -6.60
N ASN A 216 12.45 1.11 -7.12
CA ASN A 216 13.63 1.20 -7.97
C ASN A 216 14.30 2.56 -7.78
N ASN A 217 15.63 2.57 -7.70
CA ASN A 217 16.43 3.77 -7.45
C ASN A 217 17.42 4.05 -8.60
N SER A 218 17.40 3.24 -9.66
CA SER A 218 18.24 3.44 -10.85
C SER A 218 17.83 4.71 -11.59
N ILE A 219 18.79 5.46 -12.13
CA ILE A 219 18.57 6.77 -12.76
C ILE A 219 17.44 6.73 -13.81
N ALA A 220 17.35 5.64 -14.58
CA ALA A 220 16.35 5.50 -15.64
C ALA A 220 14.93 5.19 -15.16
N ARG A 221 14.77 4.57 -13.98
CA ARG A 221 13.47 4.06 -13.49
C ARG A 221 13.29 4.30 -12.00
N GLN A 222 13.56 5.53 -11.54
CA GLN A 222 13.41 5.85 -10.12
C GLN A 222 11.93 5.92 -9.74
N SER A 223 11.52 5.14 -8.73
CA SER A 223 10.14 5.04 -8.26
C SER A 223 9.75 6.22 -7.37
N TRP A 224 9.86 7.45 -7.89
CA TRP A 224 9.57 8.67 -7.15
C TRP A 224 8.08 8.80 -6.87
N HIS A 225 7.73 8.88 -5.60
CA HIS A 225 6.35 9.02 -5.14
C HIS A 225 6.30 9.76 -3.81
N GLY A 226 5.10 10.18 -3.40
CA GLY A 226 4.91 10.90 -2.15
C GLY A 226 3.45 11.24 -1.87
N CYS A 227 3.23 11.78 -0.68
CA CYS A 227 1.95 12.30 -0.23
C CYS A 227 2.13 13.78 0.05
N GLU A 228 1.30 14.61 -0.60
CA GLU A 228 1.22 16.03 -0.29
C GLU A 228 0.79 16.25 1.16
N LEU A 229 1.03 17.47 1.67
CA LEU A 229 0.68 17.85 3.03
C LEU A 229 -0.82 17.69 3.27
N LEU A 230 -1.20 16.93 4.29
CA LEU A 230 -2.59 16.84 4.74
C LEU A 230 -3.01 18.17 5.38
N PRO A 231 -3.98 18.91 4.79
CA PRO A 231 -4.38 20.22 5.29
C PRO A 231 -5.16 20.12 6.61
N THR A 232 -5.36 21.26 7.25
CA THR A 232 -6.26 21.35 8.41
C THR A 232 -7.67 20.89 8.05
N GLY A 233 -8.23 20.03 8.91
CA GLY A 233 -9.57 19.46 8.68
C GLY A 233 -9.61 18.32 7.65
N ALA A 234 -8.47 17.80 7.17
CA ALA A 234 -8.42 16.68 6.23
C ALA A 234 -9.00 15.35 6.76
N GLY A 235 -9.30 15.26 8.06
CA GLY A 235 -9.71 14.03 8.72
C GLY A 235 -8.55 13.04 8.91
N VAL A 236 -8.86 11.74 8.95
CA VAL A 236 -7.87 10.66 9.07
C VAL A 236 -7.74 9.96 7.73
N ARG A 237 -6.53 9.94 7.16
CA ARG A 237 -6.20 9.18 5.98
C ARG A 237 -5.80 7.75 6.40
N ASN A 238 -6.71 6.81 6.22
CA ASN A 238 -6.49 5.39 6.52
C ASN A 238 -6.02 4.64 5.28
N THR A 239 -4.94 3.88 5.41
CA THR A 239 -4.46 3.01 4.33
C THR A 239 -4.01 1.65 4.82
N LEU A 240 -4.02 0.67 3.92
CA LEU A 240 -3.36 -0.62 4.09
C LEU A 240 -2.21 -0.73 3.09
N LEU A 241 -0.99 -0.71 3.60
CA LEU A 241 0.22 -0.87 2.81
C LEU A 241 0.68 -2.33 2.92
N ASN A 242 0.66 -3.06 1.82
CA ASN A 242 1.28 -4.36 1.71
C ASN A 242 2.64 -4.22 1.03
N THR A 243 3.71 -4.32 1.84
CA THR A 243 5.08 -4.21 1.34
C THR A 243 5.67 -5.60 1.15
N PHE A 244 6.23 -5.88 -0.02
CA PHE A 244 6.95 -7.11 -0.30
C PHE A 244 8.45 -6.85 -0.14
N TYR A 245 9.08 -7.49 0.85
CA TYR A 245 10.52 -7.32 1.12
C TYR A 245 11.37 -8.36 0.40
N SER A 246 12.64 -8.04 0.14
CA SER A 246 13.59 -8.96 -0.51
C SER A 246 14.05 -10.08 0.42
N GLU A 247 13.94 -9.86 1.72
CA GLU A 247 14.33 -10.78 2.79
C GLU A 247 13.19 -10.89 3.82
N PRO A 248 13.08 -12.02 4.54
CA PRO A 248 12.13 -12.15 5.64
C PRO A 248 12.37 -11.06 6.69
N ARG A 249 11.31 -10.38 7.11
CA ARG A 249 11.36 -9.39 8.20
C ARG A 249 10.77 -10.02 9.45
N HIS A 250 11.57 -10.33 10.46
CA HIS A 250 11.02 -10.77 11.76
C HIS A 250 10.24 -9.62 12.39
N GLY A 251 9.05 -9.94 12.92
CA GLY A 251 8.14 -9.00 13.56
C GLY A 251 6.93 -9.72 14.11
#